data_AF-A0A817B2J4-F1
#
_entry.id   AF-A0A817B2J4-F1
#
_cell.length_a   1.000
_cell.length_b   1.000
_cell.length_c   1.000
_cell.angle_alpha   90.00
_cell.angle_beta   90.00
_cell.angle_gamma   90.00
#
_symmetry.space_group_name_H-M   'P 1'
#
loop_
_entity.id
_entity.type
_entity.pdbx_description
1 polymer ?
#
loop_
_entity_poly.entity_id
_entity_poly.type
_entity_poly.pdbx_seq_one_letter_code
_entity_poly.pdbx_strand_id
1 'polypeptide(L)'
;MLPNLQILVLRSNRFHGPIFSPGDSLSFPKLRIFDISENLFTGVLPLDYFAGWSTMSSVVYIAYDKLHRFIGFTFSNYHKSVVLANKGSKMELLGSSFRIYKTIDVSGNRLEGDIPQSISLLKELIVLNMSNNAFTGRIPPSLSNLTNLQSLDLSQNRLSGTIPPELEKLTFLAWMNFSNNMLEGPIPQGTQIQSQNSSSFAHNPGLCGAPLKRACGEGEEEARKQEKEDEEKDQVLSWIAAAIAYAPGVFCGFVIGHILSSYRHDWFLRIFRSFA
;
A
#
# COMPACT_ATOMS: atom_id res chain seq x y z
N MET A 1 18.74 -6.00 -18.14
CA MET A 1 18.86 -5.27 -16.87
C MET A 1 18.64 -3.78 -17.09
N LEU A 2 17.90 -3.08 -16.24
CA LEU A 2 17.60 -1.64 -16.34
C LEU A 2 18.32 -0.85 -15.22
N PRO A 3 19.66 -0.72 -15.25
CA PRO A 3 20.46 -0.23 -14.11
C PRO A 3 20.24 1.25 -13.77
N ASN A 4 19.61 2.00 -14.67
CA ASN A 4 19.30 3.42 -14.50
C ASN A 4 17.83 3.71 -14.17
N LEU A 5 17.00 2.67 -14.04
CA LEU A 5 15.59 2.80 -13.71
C LEU A 5 15.46 3.40 -12.31
N GLN A 6 14.73 4.51 -12.22
CA GLN A 6 14.46 5.20 -10.95
C GLN A 6 12.99 5.09 -10.54
N ILE A 7 12.11 5.00 -11.52
CA ILE A 7 10.66 5.00 -11.33
C ILE A 7 10.10 3.92 -12.25
N LEU A 8 9.37 2.99 -11.66
CA LEU A 8 8.59 1.97 -12.36
C LEU A 8 7.15 2.07 -11.86
N VAL A 9 6.24 2.43 -12.75
CA VAL A 9 4.80 2.51 -12.46
C VAL A 9 4.06 1.70 -13.52
N LEU A 10 3.52 0.56 -13.10
CA LEU A 10 2.72 -0.38 -13.89
C LEU A 10 1.30 -0.52 -13.32
N ARG A 11 0.90 0.39 -12.43
CA ARG A 11 -0.38 0.37 -11.72
C ARG A 11 -1.60 0.17 -12.61
N SER A 12 -2.60 -0.56 -12.11
CA SER A 12 -3.94 -0.71 -12.71
C SER A 12 -3.89 -1.26 -14.14
N ASN A 13 -3.13 -2.33 -14.31
CA ASN A 13 -3.02 -3.06 -15.57
C ASN A 13 -3.54 -4.49 -15.38
N ARG A 14 -3.26 -5.36 -16.36
CA ARG A 14 -3.59 -6.79 -16.31
C ARG A 14 -2.34 -7.66 -16.41
N PHE A 15 -1.20 -7.14 -15.93
CA PHE A 15 0.03 -7.93 -15.91
C PHE A 15 -0.14 -9.10 -14.96
N HIS A 16 0.37 -10.27 -15.36
CA HIS A 16 0.18 -11.53 -14.65
C HIS A 16 1.46 -12.36 -14.64
N GLY A 17 1.49 -13.38 -13.79
CA GLY A 17 2.65 -14.26 -13.61
C GLY A 17 3.61 -13.76 -12.53
N PRO A 18 4.73 -14.48 -12.31
CA PRO A 18 5.71 -14.11 -11.30
C PRO A 18 6.51 -12.86 -11.68
N ILE A 19 6.83 -12.03 -10.69
CA ILE A 19 7.65 -10.81 -10.86
C ILE A 19 9.16 -11.05 -10.80
N PHE A 20 9.56 -12.32 -10.73
CA PHE A 20 10.95 -12.77 -10.76
C PHE A 20 11.04 -14.08 -11.56
N SER A 21 12.23 -14.34 -12.11
CA SER A 21 12.57 -15.62 -12.74
C SER A 21 13.71 -16.27 -11.95
N PRO A 22 13.64 -17.58 -11.63
CA PRO A 22 14.73 -18.28 -10.96
C PRO A 22 16.03 -18.15 -11.76
N GLY A 23 17.10 -17.65 -11.13
CA GLY A 23 18.41 -17.44 -11.76
C GLY A 23 18.72 -16.02 -12.25
N ASP A 24 17.71 -15.14 -12.30
CA ASP A 24 17.91 -13.72 -12.62
C ASP A 24 17.94 -12.88 -11.35
N SER A 25 19.10 -12.30 -11.01
CA SER A 25 19.17 -11.26 -9.98
C SER A 25 18.63 -9.95 -10.55
N LEU A 26 17.30 -9.79 -10.50
CA LEU A 26 16.62 -8.53 -10.84
C LEU A 26 16.97 -7.45 -9.81
N SER A 27 18.15 -6.86 -9.97
CA SER A 27 18.65 -5.72 -9.21
C SER A 27 18.21 -4.41 -9.86
N PHE A 28 17.61 -3.53 -9.06
CA PHE A 28 17.23 -2.17 -9.46
C PHE A 28 17.94 -1.13 -8.58
N PRO A 29 19.26 -0.91 -8.77
CA PRO A 29 20.09 -0.16 -7.83
C PRO A 29 19.70 1.31 -7.69
N LYS A 30 19.05 1.89 -8.71
CA LYS A 30 18.63 3.30 -8.74
C LYS A 30 17.14 3.52 -8.47
N LEU A 31 16.37 2.45 -8.24
CA LEU A 31 14.92 2.53 -8.10
C LEU A 31 14.52 3.27 -6.82
N ARG A 32 13.44 4.05 -6.92
CA ARG A 32 12.88 4.91 -5.87
C ARG A 32 11.38 4.79 -5.79
N ILE A 33 10.73 4.65 -6.94
CA ILE A 33 9.29 4.41 -7.00
C ILE A 33 9.12 3.08 -7.69
N PHE A 34 8.55 2.12 -6.97
CA PHE A 34 8.12 0.85 -7.52
C PHE A 34 6.63 0.70 -7.22
N ASP A 35 5.81 0.92 -8.24
CA ASP A 35 4.37 0.78 -8.15
C ASP A 35 3.93 -0.21 -9.23
N ILE A 36 3.62 -1.43 -8.81
CA ILE A 36 3.05 -2.48 -9.65
C ILE A 36 1.63 -2.84 -9.21
N SER A 37 1.00 -1.95 -8.44
CA SER A 37 -0.28 -2.19 -7.78
C SER A 37 -1.42 -2.46 -8.76
N GLU A 38 -2.51 -3.06 -8.28
CA GLU A 38 -3.73 -3.30 -9.05
C GLU A 38 -3.45 -4.06 -10.36
N ASN A 39 -2.87 -5.25 -10.23
CA ASN A 39 -2.52 -6.15 -11.33
C ASN A 39 -2.91 -7.60 -10.97
N LEU A 40 -2.40 -8.58 -11.70
CA LEU A 40 -2.63 -10.01 -11.49
C LEU A 40 -1.30 -10.76 -11.26
N PHE A 41 -0.27 -10.08 -10.73
CA PHE A 41 1.01 -10.71 -10.44
C PHE A 41 0.86 -11.80 -9.38
N THR A 42 1.57 -12.92 -9.55
CA THR A 42 1.47 -14.12 -8.71
C THR A 42 2.83 -14.54 -8.17
N GLY A 43 2.86 -15.55 -7.31
CA GLY A 43 4.09 -16.22 -6.88
C GLY A 43 4.75 -15.62 -5.65
N VAL A 44 5.77 -16.34 -5.16
CA VAL A 44 6.46 -16.03 -3.90
C VAL A 44 7.65 -15.14 -4.13
N LEU A 45 7.69 -13.96 -3.49
CA LEU A 45 8.87 -13.10 -3.56
C LEU A 45 10.09 -13.82 -2.94
N PRO A 46 11.24 -13.90 -3.65
CA PRO A 46 12.47 -14.45 -3.09
C PRO A 46 12.87 -13.73 -1.79
N LEU A 47 13.45 -14.45 -0.84
CA LEU A 47 13.88 -13.90 0.45
C LEU A 47 14.82 -12.68 0.29
N ASP A 48 15.63 -12.68 -0.76
CA ASP A 48 16.63 -11.68 -1.12
C ASP A 48 16.18 -10.70 -2.23
N TYR A 49 14.89 -10.68 -2.60
CA TYR A 49 14.36 -9.88 -3.73
C TYR A 49 14.79 -8.40 -3.70
N PHE A 50 14.85 -7.79 -2.51
CA PHE A 50 15.19 -6.38 -2.34
C PHE A 50 16.69 -6.11 -2.10
N ALA A 51 17.55 -7.14 -2.08
CA ALA A 51 18.97 -6.98 -1.76
C ALA A 51 19.73 -6.06 -2.73
N GLY A 52 19.32 -5.99 -3.99
CA GLY A 52 19.94 -5.17 -5.03
C GLY A 52 19.52 -3.69 -5.07
N TRP A 53 18.64 -3.24 -4.17
CA TRP A 53 17.95 -1.95 -4.30
C TRP A 53 18.69 -0.80 -3.59
N SER A 54 19.95 -0.58 -3.98
CA SER A 54 20.92 0.25 -3.24
C SER A 54 20.44 1.66 -2.89
N THR A 55 19.71 2.33 -3.78
CA THR A 55 19.20 3.69 -3.54
C THR A 55 18.19 3.76 -2.40
N MET A 56 17.41 2.70 -2.18
CA MET A 56 16.46 2.61 -1.08
C MET A 56 17.11 2.12 0.22
N SER A 57 18.32 1.53 0.16
CA SER A 57 18.94 0.91 1.34
C SER A 57 19.76 1.84 2.23
N SER A 58 20.23 2.98 1.71
CA SER A 58 21.11 3.95 2.40
C SER A 58 22.10 3.30 3.36
N VAL A 59 22.91 2.41 2.80
CA VAL A 59 24.24 2.11 3.29
C VAL A 59 25.09 1.80 2.06
N VAL A 60 26.13 2.60 1.88
CA VAL A 60 27.32 2.18 1.13
C VAL A 60 27.79 0.87 1.76
N TYR A 61 27.50 -0.27 1.13
CA TYR A 61 28.23 -1.50 1.43
C TYR A 61 29.68 -1.31 0.94
N ILE A 62 30.52 -0.72 1.79
CA ILE A 62 31.97 -0.89 1.69
C ILE A 62 32.24 -2.32 2.15
N ALA A 63 32.21 -3.26 1.22
CA ALA A 63 33.01 -4.49 1.17
C ALA A 63 32.42 -5.39 0.08
N TYR A 64 32.69 -5.09 -1.19
CA TYR A 64 32.83 -6.04 -2.33
C TYR A 64 33.05 -5.34 -3.67
N ASP A 65 33.42 -4.05 -3.72
CA ASP A 65 33.84 -3.40 -4.97
C ASP A 65 35.29 -2.88 -4.87
N LYS A 66 36.20 -3.80 -4.55
CA LYS A 66 37.50 -3.84 -5.22
C LYS A 66 37.24 -4.64 -6.49
N LEU A 67 37.50 -4.04 -7.66
CA LEU A 67 37.32 -4.60 -9.01
C LEU A 67 35.96 -4.19 -9.63
N HIS A 68 35.77 -2.92 -9.97
CA HIS A 68 36.17 -2.46 -11.30
C HIS A 68 36.61 -0.99 -11.33
N ARG A 69 37.93 -0.82 -11.35
CA ARG A 69 38.61 0.39 -11.83
C ARG A 69 38.37 0.52 -13.34
N PHE A 70 37.50 1.44 -13.77
CA PHE A 70 37.56 1.98 -15.13
C PHE A 70 37.26 3.49 -15.14
N ILE A 71 38.37 4.25 -15.17
CA ILE A 71 38.69 5.42 -16.00
C ILE A 71 37.63 6.52 -16.15
N GLY A 72 38.06 7.75 -15.83
CA GLY A 72 37.22 8.93 -15.68
C GLY A 72 36.66 9.53 -16.95
N PHE A 73 35.69 10.44 -16.76
CA PHE A 73 35.56 11.70 -17.48
C PHE A 73 34.66 12.63 -16.64
N THR A 74 35.14 13.83 -16.34
CA THR A 74 34.32 14.97 -15.93
C THR A 74 33.57 15.51 -17.14
N PHE A 75 32.25 15.74 -17.07
CA PHE A 75 31.56 16.88 -17.71
C PHE A 75 30.08 17.00 -17.29
N SER A 76 29.76 18.23 -16.89
CA SER A 76 28.55 19.03 -17.21
C SER A 76 27.19 18.72 -16.59
N ASN A 77 26.54 19.84 -16.25
CA ASN A 77 25.16 19.99 -15.81
C ASN A 77 24.19 19.26 -16.75
N TYR A 78 23.51 18.23 -16.25
CA TYR A 78 22.35 17.65 -16.90
C TYR A 78 21.12 17.84 -16.01
N HIS A 79 20.17 18.64 -16.47
CA HIS A 79 18.78 18.50 -16.04
C HIS A 79 18.27 17.15 -16.53
N LYS A 80 18.14 16.19 -15.60
CA LYS A 80 17.52 14.89 -15.89
C LYS A 80 16.01 15.06 -15.85
N SER A 81 15.37 15.03 -17.02
CA SER A 81 13.94 14.78 -17.16
C SER A 81 13.65 13.29 -16.97
N VAL A 82 12.69 12.95 -16.11
CA VAL A 82 12.15 11.59 -16.01
C VAL A 82 11.00 11.50 -17.01
N VAL A 83 11.10 10.61 -17.99
CA VAL A 83 9.96 10.27 -18.86
C VAL A 83 9.41 8.92 -18.40
N LEU A 84 8.23 8.95 -17.76
CA LEU A 84 7.42 7.75 -17.52
C LEU A 84 6.61 7.45 -18.78
N ALA A 85 6.75 6.24 -19.31
CA ALA A 85 5.84 5.71 -20.32
C ALA A 85 4.91 4.68 -19.66
N ASN A 86 3.71 5.12 -19.29
CA ASN A 86 2.57 4.22 -19.08
C ASN A 86 1.63 4.41 -20.29
N LYS A 87 1.00 3.35 -20.80
CA LYS A 87 0.08 3.42 -21.94
C LYS A 87 -0.99 4.50 -21.69
N GLY A 88 -0.89 5.61 -22.41
CA GLY A 88 -1.94 6.64 -22.50
C GLY A 88 -1.82 7.84 -21.56
N SER A 89 -1.02 7.81 -20.48
CA SER A 89 -0.88 8.95 -19.56
C SER A 89 0.58 9.29 -19.29
N LYS A 90 0.98 10.52 -19.65
CA LYS A 90 2.25 11.11 -19.26
C LYS A 90 2.13 11.53 -17.80
N MET A 91 2.90 10.91 -16.91
CA MET A 91 3.06 11.39 -15.54
C MET A 91 4.27 12.32 -15.49
N GLU A 92 4.05 13.58 -15.17
CA GLU A 92 5.12 14.57 -15.01
C GLU A 92 5.35 14.83 -13.52
N LEU A 93 6.44 14.29 -12.98
CA LEU A 93 6.86 14.57 -11.60
C LEU A 93 7.60 15.91 -11.59
N LEU A 94 6.89 16.97 -11.20
CA LEU A 94 7.44 18.32 -11.13
C LEU A 94 8.20 18.56 -9.81
N GLY A 95 9.40 19.15 -9.90
CA GLY A 95 10.20 19.60 -8.75
C GLY A 95 11.31 18.65 -8.29
N SER A 96 12.08 19.04 -7.27
CA SER A 96 13.19 18.26 -6.70
C SER A 96 12.74 17.20 -5.67
N SER A 97 11.47 17.22 -5.25
CA SER A 97 10.93 16.39 -4.17
C SER A 97 10.86 14.88 -4.49
N PHE A 98 10.80 14.48 -5.76
CA PHE A 98 10.87 13.04 -6.12
C PHE A 98 12.22 12.40 -5.76
N ARG A 99 13.26 13.22 -5.49
CA ARG A 99 14.55 12.68 -5.05
C ARG A 99 14.49 12.08 -3.63
N ILE A 100 13.56 12.53 -2.82
CA ILE A 100 13.46 12.17 -1.40
C ILE A 100 12.45 11.04 -1.20
N TYR A 101 11.46 10.94 -2.07
CA TYR A 101 10.37 9.96 -1.93
C TYR A 101 10.79 8.57 -2.41
N LYS A 102 10.80 7.59 -1.50
CA LYS A 102 11.04 6.17 -1.80
C LYS A 102 9.79 5.39 -1.42
N THR A 103 9.17 4.74 -2.39
CA THR A 103 7.89 4.03 -2.21
C THR A 103 7.92 2.69 -2.91
N ILE A 104 7.31 1.71 -2.24
CA ILE A 104 7.00 0.39 -2.79
C ILE A 104 5.50 0.19 -2.62
N ASP A 105 4.81 0.02 -3.75
CA ASP A 105 3.41 -0.37 -3.80
C ASP A 105 3.26 -1.61 -4.68
N VAL A 106 2.93 -2.73 -4.04
CA VAL A 106 2.62 -4.01 -4.68
C VAL A 106 1.17 -4.44 -4.42
N SER A 107 0.34 -3.53 -3.92
CA SER A 107 -1.01 -3.83 -3.47
C SER A 107 -1.94 -4.28 -4.59
N GLY A 108 -3.02 -4.97 -4.26
CA GLY A 108 -4.02 -5.39 -5.26
C GLY A 108 -3.44 -6.36 -6.29
N ASN A 109 -2.74 -7.38 -5.81
CA ASN A 109 -2.15 -8.44 -6.62
C ASN A 109 -2.48 -9.82 -6.01
N ARG A 110 -1.82 -10.88 -6.49
CA ARG A 110 -1.95 -12.26 -6.00
C ARG A 110 -0.59 -12.79 -5.52
N LEU A 111 0.26 -11.92 -5.00
CA LEU A 111 1.56 -12.31 -4.44
C LEU A 111 1.33 -13.13 -3.18
N GLU A 112 2.15 -14.17 -3.00
CA GLU A 112 1.97 -15.17 -1.94
C GLU A 112 3.28 -15.46 -1.21
N GLY A 113 3.21 -16.32 -0.20
CA GLY A 113 4.35 -16.66 0.66
C GLY A 113 4.68 -15.55 1.67
N ASP A 114 5.84 -15.64 2.27
CA ASP A 114 6.25 -14.73 3.34
C ASP A 114 6.71 -13.37 2.79
N ILE A 115 6.57 -12.33 3.61
CA ILE A 115 7.20 -11.03 3.32
C ILE A 115 8.74 -11.21 3.35
N PRO A 116 9.47 -10.91 2.26
CA PRO A 116 10.91 -11.12 2.20
C PRO A 116 11.68 -10.36 3.28
N GLN A 117 12.59 -11.04 3.99
CA GLN A 117 13.41 -10.40 5.02
C GLN A 117 14.27 -9.27 4.46
N SER A 118 14.67 -9.34 3.18
CA SER A 118 15.42 -8.29 2.50
C SER A 118 14.71 -6.94 2.43
N ILE A 119 13.39 -6.87 2.65
CA ILE A 119 12.67 -5.58 2.73
C ILE A 119 13.28 -4.68 3.82
N SER A 120 13.77 -5.27 4.91
CA SER A 120 14.41 -4.55 6.03
C SER A 120 15.70 -3.82 5.65
N LEU A 121 16.26 -4.12 4.49
CA LEU A 121 17.44 -3.43 3.97
C LEU A 121 17.10 -2.02 3.47
N LEU A 122 15.83 -1.71 3.19
CA LEU A 122 15.39 -0.50 2.50
C LEU A 122 15.19 0.69 3.45
N LYS A 123 16.23 1.09 4.18
CA LYS A 123 16.15 2.09 5.27
C LYS A 123 15.64 3.48 4.87
N GLU A 124 15.66 3.82 3.59
CA GLU A 124 15.14 5.10 3.06
C GLU A 124 13.66 5.04 2.67
N LEU A 125 13.04 3.87 2.79
CA LEU A 125 11.66 3.68 2.41
C LEU A 125 10.73 4.54 3.26
N ILE A 126 9.86 5.30 2.60
CA ILE A 126 8.90 6.21 3.22
C ILE A 126 7.51 5.56 3.25
N VAL A 127 7.14 4.87 2.18
CA VAL A 127 5.85 4.21 2.04
C VAL A 127 6.06 2.77 1.60
N LEU A 128 5.42 1.86 2.32
CA LEU A 128 5.31 0.45 1.99
C LEU A 128 3.84 0.06 1.97
N ASN A 129 3.35 -0.32 0.80
CA ASN A 129 2.01 -0.86 0.62
C ASN A 129 2.11 -2.27 0.00
N MET A 130 1.75 -3.28 0.78
CA MET A 130 1.68 -4.67 0.38
C MET A 130 0.27 -5.26 0.59
N SER A 131 -0.74 -4.39 0.74
CA SER A 131 -2.10 -4.82 1.06
C SER A 131 -2.80 -5.53 -0.09
N ASN A 132 -3.91 -6.18 0.19
CA ASN A 132 -4.75 -6.85 -0.82
C ASN A 132 -3.93 -7.81 -1.70
N ASN A 133 -3.29 -8.77 -1.04
CA ASN A 133 -2.49 -9.85 -1.64
C ASN A 133 -2.80 -11.17 -0.91
N ALA A 134 -1.98 -12.19 -1.14
CA ALA A 134 -2.07 -13.48 -0.46
C ALA A 134 -0.83 -13.78 0.40
N PHE A 135 -0.15 -12.76 0.94
CA PHE A 135 1.02 -12.94 1.80
C PHE A 135 0.64 -13.74 3.06
N THR A 136 1.48 -14.70 3.42
CA THR A 136 1.34 -15.60 4.57
C THR A 136 2.48 -15.40 5.56
N GLY A 137 2.51 -16.22 6.61
CA GLY A 137 3.59 -16.21 7.60
C GLY A 137 3.50 -15.00 8.52
N ARG A 138 4.61 -14.73 9.23
CA ARG A 138 4.66 -13.67 10.24
C ARG A 138 5.11 -12.35 9.64
N ILE A 139 4.67 -11.24 10.25
CA ILE A 139 5.26 -9.93 10.00
C ILE A 139 6.73 -9.98 10.47
N PRO A 140 7.73 -9.75 9.60
CA PRO A 140 9.13 -9.84 10.00
C PRO A 140 9.48 -8.76 11.04
N PRO A 141 10.02 -9.10 12.23
CA PRO A 141 10.45 -8.10 13.21
C PRO A 141 11.49 -7.12 12.66
N SER A 142 12.26 -7.56 11.67
CA SER A 142 13.24 -6.75 10.93
C SER A 142 12.63 -5.57 10.17
N LEU A 143 11.30 -5.50 9.96
CA LEU A 143 10.64 -4.30 9.44
C LEU A 143 10.88 -3.06 10.31
N SER A 144 11.19 -3.25 11.60
CA SER A 144 11.61 -2.18 12.51
C SER A 144 12.89 -1.45 12.07
N ASN A 145 13.67 -2.00 11.13
CA ASN A 145 14.85 -1.34 10.57
C ASN A 145 14.50 -0.21 9.58
N LEU A 146 13.25 -0.10 9.15
CA LEU A 146 12.77 0.93 8.21
C LEU A 146 12.51 2.25 8.93
N THR A 147 13.53 2.82 9.56
CA THR A 147 13.34 3.93 10.51
C THR A 147 12.78 5.20 9.89
N ASN A 148 12.81 5.38 8.57
CA ASN A 148 12.21 6.51 7.86
C ASN A 148 10.76 6.25 7.39
N LEU A 149 10.21 5.06 7.66
CA LEU A 149 8.89 4.66 7.18
C LEU A 149 7.80 5.53 7.84
N GLN A 150 6.91 6.07 7.02
CA GLN A 150 5.81 6.94 7.42
C GLN A 150 4.44 6.28 7.21
N SER A 151 4.34 5.35 6.26
CA SER A 151 3.10 4.64 5.95
C SER A 151 3.38 3.16 5.72
N LEU A 152 2.64 2.29 6.42
CA LEU A 152 2.72 0.83 6.31
C LEU A 152 1.34 0.21 6.13
N ASP A 153 1.04 -0.33 4.95
CA ASP A 153 -0.17 -1.12 4.73
C ASP A 153 0.17 -2.59 4.49
N LEU A 154 -0.26 -3.47 5.40
CA LEU A 154 -0.22 -4.92 5.24
C LEU A 154 -1.62 -5.53 5.30
N SER A 155 -2.67 -4.72 5.23
CA SER A 155 -4.06 -5.18 5.36
C SER A 155 -4.48 -6.12 4.23
N GLN A 156 -5.56 -6.87 4.44
CA GLN A 156 -6.13 -7.77 3.42
C GLN A 156 -5.09 -8.77 2.88
N ASN A 157 -4.49 -9.53 3.80
CA ASN A 157 -3.57 -10.61 3.51
C ASN A 157 -3.94 -11.84 4.36
N ARG A 158 -3.03 -12.82 4.43
CA ARG A 158 -3.16 -14.04 5.25
C ARG A 158 -2.03 -14.12 6.28
N LEU A 159 -1.56 -12.98 6.76
CA LEU A 159 -0.48 -12.91 7.75
C LEU A 159 -0.97 -13.46 9.09
N SER A 160 -0.08 -14.14 9.82
CA SER A 160 -0.39 -14.79 11.10
C SER A 160 0.66 -14.52 12.17
N GLY A 161 0.38 -14.95 13.40
CA GLY A 161 1.22 -14.67 14.57
C GLY A 161 1.04 -13.24 15.10
N THR A 162 1.97 -12.80 15.93
CA THR A 162 1.87 -11.52 16.64
C THR A 162 2.33 -10.33 15.80
N ILE A 163 1.79 -9.15 16.09
CA ILE A 163 2.39 -7.90 15.63
C ILE A 163 3.73 -7.72 16.39
N PRO A 164 4.88 -7.62 15.71
CA PRO A 164 6.17 -7.55 16.39
C PRO A 164 6.29 -6.28 17.25
N PRO A 165 6.63 -6.40 18.54
CA PRO A 165 6.84 -5.23 19.40
C PRO A 165 8.03 -4.37 18.93
N GLU A 166 8.93 -4.90 18.11
CA GLU A 166 10.02 -4.13 17.51
C GLU A 166 9.52 -2.98 16.62
N LEU A 167 8.29 -3.07 16.09
CA LEU A 167 7.69 -1.99 15.28
C LEU A 167 7.50 -0.69 16.08
N GLU A 168 7.53 -0.74 17.41
CA GLU A 168 7.52 0.45 18.27
C GLU A 168 8.70 1.39 18.00
N LYS A 169 9.79 0.90 17.39
CA LYS A 169 10.96 1.69 17.00
C LYS A 169 10.70 2.61 15.81
N LEU A 170 9.61 2.43 15.07
CA LEU A 170 9.29 3.21 13.87
C LEU A 170 8.68 4.57 14.26
N THR A 171 9.51 5.47 14.77
CA THR A 171 9.05 6.76 15.33
C THR A 171 8.45 7.72 14.31
N PHE A 172 8.76 7.57 13.02
CA PHE A 172 8.20 8.36 11.93
C PHE A 172 6.91 7.78 11.33
N LEU A 173 6.49 6.58 11.78
CA LEU A 173 5.30 5.91 11.25
C LEU A 173 4.05 6.68 11.67
N ALA A 174 3.42 7.34 10.71
CA ALA A 174 2.24 8.17 10.92
C ALA A 174 0.95 7.37 10.72
N TRP A 175 0.98 6.41 9.80
CA TRP A 175 -0.18 5.59 9.47
C TRP A 175 0.21 4.12 9.29
N MET A 176 -0.59 3.22 9.84
CA MET A 176 -0.48 1.80 9.59
C MET A 176 -1.82 1.10 9.51
N ASN A 177 -1.86 0.00 8.76
CA ASN A 177 -3.03 -0.86 8.67
C ASN A 177 -2.62 -2.35 8.59
N PHE A 178 -3.14 -3.12 9.54
CA PHE A 178 -2.96 -4.57 9.66
C PHE A 178 -4.30 -5.33 9.59
N SER A 179 -5.40 -4.64 9.30
CA SER A 179 -6.74 -5.22 9.27
C SER A 179 -6.87 -6.35 8.25
N ASN A 180 -7.85 -7.24 8.46
CA ASN A 180 -8.16 -8.33 7.54
C ASN A 180 -6.95 -9.26 7.32
N ASN A 181 -6.48 -9.84 8.41
CA ASN A 181 -5.41 -10.86 8.46
C ASN A 181 -5.79 -11.96 9.47
N MET A 182 -4.86 -12.83 9.82
CA MET A 182 -4.99 -13.85 10.88
C MET A 182 -4.03 -13.57 12.04
N LEU A 183 -3.82 -12.29 12.37
CA LEU A 183 -2.92 -11.89 13.45
C LEU A 183 -3.54 -12.21 14.82
N GLU A 184 -2.66 -12.50 15.78
CA GLU A 184 -3.04 -12.93 17.13
C GLU A 184 -2.22 -12.30 18.24
N GLY A 185 -2.74 -12.37 19.47
CA GLY A 185 -2.07 -11.86 20.66
C GLY A 185 -2.26 -10.37 20.91
N PRO A 186 -1.55 -9.81 21.90
CA PRO A 186 -1.70 -8.42 22.29
C PRO A 186 -1.13 -7.47 21.23
N ILE A 187 -1.86 -6.38 20.96
CA ILE A 187 -1.35 -5.26 20.17
C ILE A 187 -0.23 -4.55 20.99
N PRO A 188 0.96 -4.32 20.40
CA PRO A 188 2.05 -3.62 21.07
C PRO A 188 1.66 -2.22 21.55
N GLN A 189 2.29 -1.76 22.62
CA GLN A 189 1.87 -0.57 23.37
C GLN A 189 2.66 0.70 22.98
N GLY A 190 3.51 0.63 21.96
CA GLY A 190 4.22 1.79 21.45
C GLY A 190 3.28 2.89 20.96
N THR A 191 3.72 4.13 21.16
CA THR A 191 2.93 5.35 20.94
C THR A 191 2.32 5.43 19.54
N GLN A 192 3.12 5.12 18.50
CA GLN A 192 2.62 5.19 17.12
C GLN A 192 1.55 4.13 16.83
N ILE A 193 1.65 2.94 17.42
CA ILE A 193 0.68 1.85 17.22
C ILE A 193 -0.62 2.15 17.95
N GLN A 194 -0.53 2.62 19.21
CA GLN A 194 -1.70 2.97 20.01
C GLN A 194 -2.45 4.22 19.51
N SER A 195 -1.79 5.09 18.74
CA SER A 195 -2.44 6.26 18.12
C SER A 195 -3.35 5.93 16.93
N GLN A 196 -3.28 4.70 16.42
CA GLN A 196 -4.02 4.29 15.23
C GLN A 196 -5.47 3.97 15.57
N ASN A 197 -6.36 4.09 14.58
CA ASN A 197 -7.75 3.71 14.75
C ASN A 197 -7.87 2.19 14.96
N SER A 198 -8.80 1.76 15.81
CA SER A 198 -9.22 0.36 15.94
C SER A 198 -9.46 -0.35 14.60
N SER A 199 -9.96 0.38 13.59
CA SER A 199 -10.15 -0.14 12.23
C SER A 199 -8.86 -0.65 11.58
N SER A 200 -7.70 -0.10 11.94
CA SER A 200 -6.39 -0.57 11.46
C SER A 200 -6.02 -1.97 11.96
N PHE A 201 -6.76 -2.52 12.93
CA PHE A 201 -6.54 -3.85 13.49
C PHE A 201 -7.77 -4.75 13.34
N ALA A 202 -8.86 -4.24 12.77
CA ALA A 202 -10.12 -4.95 12.62
C ALA A 202 -9.99 -6.24 11.78
N HIS A 203 -10.94 -7.16 11.96
CA HIS A 203 -10.97 -8.44 11.26
C HIS A 203 -9.68 -9.26 11.46
N ASN A 204 -9.23 -9.32 12.71
CA ASN A 204 -8.16 -10.20 13.18
C ASN A 204 -8.65 -10.87 14.47
N PRO A 205 -9.30 -12.03 14.38
CA PRO A 205 -10.03 -12.63 15.49
C PRO A 205 -9.10 -13.14 16.61
N GLY A 206 -7.78 -13.11 16.44
CA GLY A 206 -6.81 -13.43 17.49
C GLY A 206 -6.26 -12.19 18.21
N LEU A 207 -6.42 -10.98 17.67
CA LEU A 207 -5.87 -9.77 18.26
C LEU A 207 -6.69 -9.30 19.46
N CYS A 208 -6.00 -8.70 20.43
CA CYS A 208 -6.59 -8.15 21.65
C CYS A 208 -5.77 -6.96 22.18
N GLY A 209 -6.35 -6.21 23.11
CA GLY A 209 -5.74 -5.02 23.70
C GLY A 209 -6.01 -3.75 22.89
N ALA A 210 -5.75 -2.60 23.50
CA ALA A 210 -5.95 -1.29 22.85
C ALA A 210 -5.15 -1.21 21.53
N PRO A 211 -5.69 -0.56 20.48
CA PRO A 211 -6.93 0.22 20.46
C PRO A 211 -8.22 -0.59 20.23
N LEU A 212 -8.16 -1.92 20.21
CA LEU A 212 -9.37 -2.74 20.18
C LEU A 212 -10.05 -2.72 21.56
N LYS A 213 -11.39 -2.88 21.56
CA LYS A 213 -12.18 -2.99 22.81
C LYS A 213 -11.97 -4.32 23.52
N ARG A 214 -11.53 -5.35 22.79
CA ARG A 214 -11.36 -6.71 23.28
C ARG A 214 -10.21 -6.80 24.27
N ALA A 215 -10.46 -7.34 25.46
CA ALA A 215 -9.41 -7.59 26.43
C ALA A 215 -8.61 -8.86 26.08
N CYS A 216 -7.32 -8.86 26.40
CA CYS A 216 -6.50 -10.05 26.27
C CYS A 216 -6.80 -11.02 27.42
N GLY A 217 -7.14 -12.28 27.09
CA GLY A 217 -7.48 -13.31 28.07
C GLY A 217 -8.94 -13.79 28.04
N GLU A 218 -9.80 -13.13 27.25
CA GLU A 218 -11.18 -13.56 26.99
C GLU A 218 -11.24 -14.60 25.85
N GLY A 219 -12.04 -15.65 26.03
CA GLY A 219 -12.15 -16.78 25.09
C GLY A 219 -12.64 -16.38 23.69
N GLU A 220 -12.25 -17.14 22.66
CA GLU A 220 -12.52 -16.84 21.24
C GLU A 220 -14.02 -16.68 20.89
N GLU A 221 -14.94 -17.29 21.65
CA GLU A 221 -16.38 -17.21 21.41
C GLU A 221 -17.01 -15.83 21.70
N GLU A 222 -16.48 -15.09 22.67
CA GLU A 222 -16.99 -13.75 23.02
C GLU A 222 -16.52 -12.71 22.00
N ALA A 223 -15.28 -12.85 21.53
CA ALA A 223 -14.70 -11.99 20.50
C ALA A 223 -15.47 -12.03 19.17
N ARG A 224 -15.86 -13.24 18.74
CA ARG A 224 -16.60 -13.42 17.48
C ARG A 224 -18.02 -12.85 17.53
N LYS A 225 -18.62 -12.75 18.73
CA LYS A 225 -19.91 -12.07 18.92
C LYS A 225 -19.74 -10.55 18.84
N GLN A 226 -18.69 -10.03 19.46
CA GLN A 226 -18.42 -8.59 19.51
C GLN A 226 -18.03 -8.02 18.13
N GLU A 227 -17.25 -8.74 17.33
CA GLU A 227 -16.94 -8.35 15.93
C GLU A 227 -18.21 -8.27 15.08
N LYS A 228 -19.11 -9.27 15.17
CA LYS A 228 -20.38 -9.25 14.43
C LYS A 228 -21.27 -8.07 14.83
N GLU A 229 -21.33 -7.75 16.11
CA GLU A 229 -22.11 -6.60 16.59
C GLU A 229 -21.56 -5.26 16.09
N ASP A 230 -20.24 -5.10 16.01
CA ASP A 230 -19.63 -3.86 15.52
C ASP A 230 -19.73 -3.75 13.98
N GLU A 231 -19.61 -4.86 13.21
CA GLU A 231 -19.90 -4.89 11.76
C GLU A 231 -21.37 -4.50 11.47
N GLU A 232 -22.33 -5.04 12.22
CA GLU A 232 -23.75 -4.67 12.07
C GLU A 232 -23.98 -3.19 12.35
N LYS A 233 -23.33 -2.62 13.37
CA LYS A 233 -23.43 -1.18 13.68
C LYS A 233 -22.90 -0.31 12.56
N ASP A 234 -21.75 -0.66 11.98
CA ASP A 234 -21.17 0.08 10.86
C ASP A 234 -22.05 0.00 9.61
N GLN A 235 -22.64 -1.17 9.35
CA GLN A 235 -23.60 -1.35 8.27
C GLN A 235 -24.87 -0.50 8.49
N VAL A 236 -25.38 -0.43 9.72
CA VAL A 236 -26.52 0.42 10.10
C VAL A 236 -26.18 1.90 9.89
N LEU A 237 -24.99 2.35 10.30
CA LEU A 237 -24.53 3.72 10.08
C LEU A 237 -24.45 4.08 8.58
N SER A 238 -23.97 3.15 7.74
CA SER A 238 -23.91 3.33 6.29
C SER A 238 -25.29 3.54 5.65
N TRP A 239 -26.30 2.76 6.07
CA TRP A 239 -27.68 2.92 5.59
C TRP A 239 -28.33 4.22 6.07
N ILE A 240 -28.04 4.66 7.29
CA ILE A 240 -28.49 5.96 7.80
C ILE A 240 -27.91 7.09 6.95
N ALA A 241 -26.62 7.05 6.63
CA ALA A 241 -25.98 8.04 5.77
C ALA A 241 -26.60 8.07 4.36
N ALA A 242 -26.88 6.90 3.78
CA ALA A 242 -27.57 6.80 2.49
C ALA A 242 -28.99 7.39 2.54
N ALA A 243 -29.74 7.14 3.61
CA ALA A 243 -31.09 7.71 3.80
C ALA A 243 -31.05 9.25 3.94
N ILE A 244 -30.07 9.79 4.67
CA ILE A 244 -29.88 11.24 4.82
C ILE A 244 -29.52 11.89 3.48
N ALA A 245 -28.70 11.23 2.65
CA ALA A 245 -28.30 11.74 1.34
C ALA A 245 -29.42 11.70 0.29
N TYR A 246 -30.38 10.78 0.43
CA TYR A 246 -31.47 10.58 -0.54
C TYR A 246 -32.37 11.81 -0.68
N ALA A 247 -32.84 12.40 0.42
CA ALA A 247 -33.76 13.53 0.41
C ALA A 247 -33.22 14.78 -0.32
N PRO A 248 -32.02 15.31 0.01
CA PRO A 248 -31.45 16.43 -0.74
C PRO A 248 -31.06 16.05 -2.18
N GLY A 249 -30.63 14.81 -2.43
CA GLY A 249 -30.31 14.33 -3.78
C GLY A 249 -31.50 14.36 -4.73
N VAL A 250 -32.67 13.88 -4.28
CA VAL A 250 -33.92 13.91 -5.07
C VAL A 250 -34.37 15.35 -5.31
N PHE A 251 -34.32 16.21 -4.29
CA PHE A 251 -34.71 17.62 -4.43
C PHE A 251 -33.81 18.34 -5.45
N CYS A 252 -32.49 18.19 -5.35
CA CYS A 252 -31.56 18.73 -6.33
C CYS A 252 -31.81 18.19 -7.74
N GLY A 253 -32.12 16.89 -7.87
CA GLY A 253 -32.49 16.26 -9.14
C GLY A 253 -33.73 16.88 -9.78
N PHE A 254 -34.79 17.11 -9.00
CA PHE A 254 -36.00 17.79 -9.49
C PHE A 254 -35.73 19.23 -9.90
N VAL A 255 -34.94 19.99 -9.13
CA VAL A 255 -34.58 21.37 -9.46
C VAL A 255 -33.76 21.43 -10.75
N ILE A 256 -32.73 20.59 -10.90
CA ILE A 256 -31.92 20.52 -12.11
C ILE A 256 -32.78 20.09 -13.31
N GLY A 257 -33.65 19.09 -13.14
CA GLY A 257 -34.58 18.65 -14.18
C GLY A 257 -35.54 19.76 -14.61
N HIS A 258 -36.09 20.53 -13.67
CA HIS A 258 -36.96 21.67 -13.98
C HIS A 258 -36.20 22.77 -14.72
N ILE A 259 -34.98 23.11 -14.29
CA ILE A 259 -34.15 24.13 -14.95
C ILE A 259 -33.83 23.70 -16.39
N LEU A 260 -33.39 22.46 -16.60
CA LEU A 260 -33.05 21.93 -17.92
C LEU A 260 -34.26 21.83 -18.84
N SER A 261 -35.41 21.40 -18.32
CA SER A 261 -36.67 21.35 -19.08
C SER A 261 -37.15 22.74 -19.51
N SER A 262 -36.96 23.76 -18.65
CA SER A 262 -37.44 25.13 -18.90
C SER A 262 -36.53 25.95 -19.80
N TYR A 263 -35.20 25.79 -19.68
CA TYR A 263 -34.22 26.59 -20.44
C TYR A 263 -33.65 25.89 -21.68
N ARG A 264 -33.70 24.57 -21.75
CA ARG A 264 -33.08 23.75 -22.82
C ARG A 264 -34.02 22.64 -23.28
N HIS A 265 -35.27 23.00 -23.54
CA HIS A 265 -36.36 22.06 -23.83
C HIS A 265 -36.04 21.10 -25.00
N ASP A 266 -35.50 21.62 -26.10
CA ASP A 266 -35.15 20.81 -27.29
C ASP A 266 -34.02 19.79 -27.04
N TRP A 267 -33.04 20.13 -26.20
CA TRP A 267 -31.95 19.22 -25.84
C TRP A 267 -32.44 18.12 -24.89
N PHE A 268 -33.29 18.49 -23.93
CA PHE A 268 -33.88 17.56 -22.96
C PHE A 268 -34.81 16.53 -23.63
N LEU A 269 -35.68 16.97 -24.55
CA LEU A 269 -36.58 16.08 -25.30
C LEU A 269 -35.83 15.11 -26.23
N ARG A 270 -34.65 15.48 -26.75
CA ARG A 270 -33.81 14.59 -27.57
C ARG A 270 -33.23 13.41 -26.79
N ILE A 271 -32.94 13.59 -25.51
CA ILE A 271 -32.43 12.53 -24.63
C ILE A 271 -33.48 11.44 -24.42
N PHE A 272 -34.75 11.80 -24.26
CA PHE A 272 -35.80 10.79 -24.05
C PHE A 272 -36.31 10.14 -25.34
N ARG A 273 -36.10 10.78 -26.51
CA ARG A 273 -36.35 10.15 -27.82
C ARG A 273 -35.30 9.09 -28.21
N SER A 274 -34.16 9.00 -27.53
CA SER A 274 -33.17 7.94 -27.79
C SER A 274 -33.41 6.67 -26.97
N PHE A 275 -34.44 6.65 -26.11
CA PHE A 275 -34.78 5.52 -25.22
C PHE A 275 -36.20 4.98 -25.45
N ALA A 276 -36.90 5.43 -26.50
CA ALA A 276 -38.16 4.87 -27.00
C ALA A 276 -37.94 4.31 -28.40
#